data_AF-A0A2D9H1F9-F1
#
_entry.id   AF-A0A2D9H1F9-F1
#
_cell.length_a   1.000
_cell.length_b   1.000
_cell.length_c   1.000
_cell.angle_alpha   90.00
_cell.angle_beta   90.00
_cell.angle_gamma   90.00
#
_symmetry.space_group_name_H-M   'P 1'
#
loop_
_entity.id
_entity.type
_entity.pdbx_description
1 polymer ?
#
loop_
_entity_poly.entity_id
_entity_poly.type
_entity_poly.pdbx_seq_one_letter_code
_entity_poly.pdbx_strand_id
1 'polypeptide(L)'
;MLDATVDPLGEGTSWEAIHRARPRAPLTCRECGHGLHAKVSPRGLRFFAHDRAAPACSLVGETMAHRLLKLQSASAIREAGWYAELEVAGDGWRADLLATSPDGARRMAWEAQLAQITFDELHERTTRMRASGVPVCWVTDHDRPWIGTVPSIQIALPADPGSADAQIVDGAPVFRESWCLHRRCENDGGAPGPCPGHGWWGVVPDAVNLETFVAGVLGGTIRLHQVAVRQYLRLPTAARIVWTTRQHVISERAQVEASARRREHDELAAAEYERHLAAIAAKLARQQALTPPAVDLVGREARGYVGVRDATPEWAMGVPLFVHDMPQGVISPVVSRVSAEVRARFRGLTLFVATEAERRALARACGPAQRIVLFEVEIPAEPRPPAVPYRRAGRVR
;
A
#
# COMPACT_ATOMS: atom_id res chain seq x y z
N MET A 1 -44.46 4.43 -16.42
CA MET A 1 -43.17 4.10 -17.09
C MET A 1 -43.25 2.66 -17.54
N LEU A 2 -42.78 2.32 -18.75
CA LEU A 2 -42.84 0.95 -19.25
C LEU A 2 -41.44 0.32 -19.29
N ASP A 3 -41.33 -0.88 -18.73
CA ASP A 3 -40.14 -1.72 -18.72
C ASP A 3 -40.47 -3.03 -19.47
N ALA A 4 -39.81 -3.25 -20.61
CA ALA A 4 -40.02 -4.41 -21.47
C ALA A 4 -39.62 -5.75 -20.84
N THR A 5 -39.00 -5.71 -19.66
CA THR A 5 -38.28 -6.82 -19.04
C THR A 5 -39.04 -7.47 -17.90
N VAL A 6 -40.14 -6.86 -17.49
CA VAL A 6 -41.04 -7.33 -16.44
C VAL A 6 -42.44 -7.58 -17.01
N ASP A 7 -43.22 -8.38 -16.30
CA ASP A 7 -44.63 -8.60 -16.62
C ASP A 7 -45.46 -8.46 -15.32
N PRO A 8 -46.39 -7.48 -15.22
CA PRO A 8 -46.71 -6.46 -16.22
C PRO A 8 -45.58 -5.45 -16.42
N LEU A 9 -45.56 -4.78 -17.59
CA LEU A 9 -44.53 -3.81 -18.03
C LEU A 9 -44.43 -2.55 -17.14
N GLY A 10 -45.27 -2.42 -16.12
CA GLY A 10 -45.50 -1.21 -15.35
C GLY A 10 -46.94 -0.74 -15.45
N GLU A 11 -47.47 -0.20 -14.35
CA GLU A 11 -48.85 0.34 -14.25
C GLU A 11 -49.94 -0.65 -14.70
N GLY A 12 -49.70 -1.97 -14.55
CA GLY A 12 -50.64 -3.02 -14.94
C GLY A 12 -50.72 -3.31 -16.45
N THR A 13 -49.87 -2.71 -17.28
CA THR A 13 -49.90 -2.92 -18.74
C THR A 13 -49.21 -4.24 -19.10
N SER A 14 -49.91 -5.15 -19.80
CA SER A 14 -49.29 -6.42 -20.26
C SER A 14 -48.47 -6.22 -21.54
N TRP A 15 -47.57 -7.15 -21.83
CA TRP A 15 -46.79 -7.12 -23.08
C TRP A 15 -47.68 -7.27 -24.33
N GLU A 16 -48.70 -8.13 -24.28
CA GLU A 16 -49.63 -8.32 -25.40
C GLU A 16 -50.42 -7.05 -25.74
N ALA A 17 -50.69 -6.20 -24.75
CA ALA A 17 -51.39 -4.94 -24.96
C ALA A 17 -50.60 -3.95 -25.83
N ILE A 18 -49.28 -4.14 -25.97
CA ILE A 18 -48.38 -3.23 -26.69
C ILE A 18 -47.79 -3.92 -27.93
N HIS A 19 -47.34 -5.16 -27.78
CA HIS A 19 -46.66 -5.89 -28.84
C HIS A 19 -47.66 -6.39 -29.89
N ARG A 20 -47.50 -5.88 -31.13
CA ARG A 20 -48.39 -6.14 -32.28
C ARG A 20 -49.86 -5.67 -32.07
N ALA A 21 -50.11 -4.80 -31.10
CA ALA A 21 -51.42 -4.20 -30.88
C ALA A 21 -51.92 -3.41 -32.10
N ARG A 22 -53.24 -3.40 -32.32
CA ARG A 22 -53.92 -2.61 -33.36
C ARG A 22 -55.12 -1.87 -32.75
N PRO A 23 -55.22 -0.52 -32.84
CA PRO A 23 -54.18 0.38 -33.36
C PRO A 23 -52.91 0.32 -32.51
N ARG A 24 -51.79 0.74 -33.10
CA ARG A 24 -50.49 0.63 -32.46
C ARG A 24 -50.42 1.49 -31.20
N ALA A 25 -49.87 0.93 -30.12
CA ALA A 25 -49.69 1.66 -28.86
C ALA A 25 -48.81 2.90 -29.04
N PRO A 26 -49.21 4.08 -28.52
CA PRO A 26 -48.49 5.34 -28.69
C PRO A 26 -47.31 5.43 -27.70
N LEU A 27 -46.22 4.71 -28.01
CA LEU A 27 -45.00 4.75 -27.20
C LEU A 27 -44.06 5.87 -27.68
N THR A 28 -43.45 6.58 -26.74
CA THR A 28 -42.47 7.63 -27.02
C THR A 28 -41.18 7.42 -26.24
N CYS A 29 -40.06 7.70 -26.87
CA CYS A 29 -38.74 7.71 -26.24
C CYS A 29 -38.65 8.84 -25.22
N ARG A 30 -38.17 8.53 -24.01
CA ARG A 30 -38.04 9.52 -22.93
C ARG A 30 -36.99 10.58 -23.18
N GLU A 31 -35.95 10.25 -23.94
CA GLU A 31 -34.86 11.18 -24.23
C GLU A 31 -35.22 12.15 -25.35
N CYS A 32 -35.65 11.62 -26.49
CA CYS A 32 -35.82 12.42 -27.71
C CYS A 32 -37.28 12.61 -28.13
N GLY A 33 -38.25 12.04 -27.41
CA GLY A 33 -39.69 12.15 -27.72
C GLY A 33 -40.16 11.36 -28.94
N HIS A 34 -39.25 10.77 -29.73
CA HIS A 34 -39.60 10.04 -30.95
C HIS A 34 -40.41 8.76 -30.66
N GLY A 35 -41.25 8.37 -31.62
CA GLY A 35 -42.07 7.16 -31.53
C GLY A 35 -41.24 5.88 -31.40
N LEU A 36 -41.70 4.98 -30.53
CA LEU A 36 -41.11 3.66 -30.28
C LEU A 36 -42.08 2.53 -30.67
N HIS A 37 -41.57 1.39 -31.14
CA HIS A 37 -42.33 0.13 -31.26
C HIS A 37 -41.73 -0.97 -30.40
N ALA A 38 -42.61 -1.82 -29.87
CA ALA A 38 -42.23 -3.08 -29.25
C ALA A 38 -41.72 -4.08 -30.30
N LYS A 39 -40.59 -4.72 -30.02
CA LYS A 39 -39.99 -5.81 -30.79
C LYS A 39 -39.67 -6.99 -29.88
N VAL A 40 -39.63 -8.16 -30.50
CA VAL A 40 -39.08 -9.37 -29.90
C VAL A 40 -37.88 -9.81 -30.74
N SER A 41 -36.74 -10.10 -30.11
CA SER A 41 -35.57 -10.63 -30.80
C SER A 41 -35.81 -12.09 -31.23
N PRO A 42 -34.99 -12.64 -32.14
CA PRO A 42 -35.06 -14.08 -32.47
C PRO A 42 -34.90 -15.00 -31.24
N ARG A 43 -34.29 -14.51 -30.16
CA ARG A 43 -34.09 -15.23 -28.89
C ARG A 43 -35.19 -14.95 -27.85
N GLY A 44 -36.32 -14.37 -28.25
CA GLY A 44 -37.46 -14.11 -27.36
C GLY A 44 -37.35 -12.84 -26.52
N LEU A 45 -36.29 -12.05 -26.68
CA LEU A 45 -36.07 -10.84 -25.88
C LEU A 45 -37.01 -9.70 -26.29
N ARG A 46 -37.76 -9.15 -25.32
CA ARG A 46 -38.67 -8.02 -25.48
C ARG A 46 -37.90 -6.69 -25.37
N PHE A 47 -38.09 -5.76 -26.31
CA PHE A 47 -37.46 -4.43 -26.26
C PHE A 47 -38.24 -3.37 -27.05
N PHE A 48 -37.92 -2.09 -26.84
CA PHE A 48 -38.46 -0.97 -27.61
C PHE A 48 -37.42 -0.44 -28.61
N ALA A 49 -37.86 -0.11 -29.83
CA ALA A 49 -37.01 0.43 -30.89
C ALA A 49 -37.61 1.69 -31.49
N HIS A 50 -36.78 2.65 -31.90
CA HIS A 50 -37.24 3.85 -32.59
C HIS A 50 -37.88 3.52 -33.94
N ASP A 51 -38.96 4.21 -34.27
CA ASP A 51 -39.66 4.06 -35.55
C ASP A 51 -38.87 4.59 -36.73
N ARG A 52 -38.09 5.63 -36.48
CA ARG A 52 -37.18 6.25 -37.43
C ARG A 52 -35.82 6.37 -36.77
N ALA A 53 -34.76 6.41 -37.56
CA ALA A 53 -33.43 6.65 -37.04
C ALA A 53 -33.41 7.98 -36.25
N ALA A 54 -32.95 7.95 -35.02
CA ALA A 54 -32.81 9.10 -34.14
C ALA A 54 -31.32 9.28 -33.77
N PRO A 55 -30.44 9.67 -34.71
CA PRO A 55 -28.99 9.60 -34.53
C PRO A 55 -28.46 10.52 -33.40
N ALA A 56 -29.21 11.55 -33.04
CA ALA A 56 -28.89 12.42 -31.90
C ALA A 56 -29.39 11.88 -30.55
N CYS A 57 -30.14 10.77 -30.54
CA CYS A 57 -30.57 10.09 -29.33
C CYS A 57 -29.46 9.15 -28.88
N SER A 58 -28.97 9.32 -27.66
CA SER A 58 -27.89 8.47 -27.11
C SER A 58 -28.29 7.01 -26.92
N LEU A 59 -29.59 6.68 -27.00
CA LEU A 59 -30.10 5.30 -27.02
C LEU A 59 -29.97 4.62 -28.40
N VAL A 60 -29.52 5.33 -29.44
CA VAL A 60 -29.24 4.74 -30.77
C VAL A 60 -27.83 4.19 -30.82
N GLY A 61 -27.67 2.95 -31.32
CA GLY A 61 -26.37 2.29 -31.47
C GLY A 61 -26.11 1.18 -30.44
N GLU A 62 -27.01 1.00 -29.46
CA GLU A 62 -26.90 -0.07 -28.48
C GLU A 62 -27.00 -1.46 -29.15
N THR A 63 -25.98 -2.29 -28.94
CA THR A 63 -25.93 -3.65 -29.50
C THR A 63 -26.84 -4.60 -28.72
N MET A 64 -27.23 -5.72 -29.35
CA MET A 64 -28.00 -6.76 -28.65
C MET A 64 -27.24 -7.33 -27.45
N ALA A 65 -25.91 -7.46 -27.54
CA ALA A 65 -25.07 -7.94 -26.46
C ALA A 65 -25.12 -7.00 -25.24
N HIS A 66 -25.05 -5.69 -25.46
CA HIS A 66 -25.14 -4.69 -24.39
C HIS A 66 -26.50 -4.76 -23.68
N ARG A 67 -27.59 -4.87 -24.45
CA ARG A 67 -28.93 -5.09 -23.88
C ARG A 67 -29.02 -6.35 -23.06
N LEU A 68 -28.57 -7.49 -23.60
CA LEU A 68 -28.62 -8.77 -22.88
C LEU A 68 -27.89 -8.69 -21.54
N LEU A 69 -26.74 -8.03 -21.50
CA LEU A 69 -25.99 -7.84 -20.26
C LEU A 69 -26.76 -6.99 -19.23
N LYS A 70 -27.40 -5.89 -19.66
CA LYS A 70 -28.27 -5.09 -18.78
C LYS A 70 -29.41 -5.93 -18.21
N LEU A 71 -29.99 -6.79 -19.03
CA LEU A 71 -31.13 -7.62 -18.61
C LEU A 71 -30.74 -8.73 -17.65
N GLN A 72 -29.62 -9.41 -17.90
CA GLN A 72 -29.07 -10.38 -16.96
C GLN A 72 -28.74 -9.72 -15.61
N SER A 73 -28.14 -8.53 -15.65
CA SER A 73 -27.83 -7.77 -14.44
C SER A 73 -29.11 -7.32 -13.71
N ALA A 74 -30.12 -6.83 -14.42
CA ALA A 74 -31.42 -6.46 -13.84
C ALA A 74 -32.11 -7.67 -13.17
N SER A 75 -32.08 -8.83 -13.83
CA SER A 75 -32.61 -10.08 -13.28
C SER A 75 -31.89 -10.45 -11.99
N ALA A 76 -30.55 -10.46 -12.00
CA ALA A 76 -29.75 -10.76 -10.82
C ALA A 76 -30.01 -9.79 -9.65
N ILE A 77 -30.21 -8.49 -9.93
CA ILE A 77 -30.56 -7.49 -8.90
C ILE A 77 -31.93 -7.79 -8.30
N ARG A 78 -32.91 -8.17 -9.13
CA ARG A 78 -34.28 -8.49 -8.69
C ARG A 78 -34.34 -9.78 -7.88
N GLU A 79 -33.63 -10.82 -8.30
CA GLU A 79 -33.50 -12.08 -7.55
C GLU A 79 -32.80 -11.87 -6.19
N ALA A 80 -31.87 -10.90 -6.12
CA ALA A 80 -31.30 -10.45 -4.84
C ALA A 80 -32.28 -9.66 -3.94
N GLY A 81 -33.53 -9.49 -4.38
CA GLY A 81 -34.59 -8.80 -3.63
C GLY A 81 -34.52 -7.28 -3.71
N TRP A 82 -33.77 -6.70 -4.65
CA TRP A 82 -33.68 -5.24 -4.86
C TRP A 82 -34.52 -4.78 -6.04
N TYR A 83 -34.92 -3.51 -6.04
CA TYR A 83 -35.53 -2.89 -7.21
C TYR A 83 -34.46 -2.58 -8.25
N ALA A 84 -34.71 -2.92 -9.52
CA ALA A 84 -33.81 -2.63 -10.64
C ALA A 84 -34.52 -1.80 -11.71
N GLU A 85 -34.01 -0.59 -11.94
CA GLU A 85 -34.49 0.34 -12.96
C GLU A 85 -33.42 0.53 -14.05
N LEU A 86 -33.82 0.52 -15.32
CA LEU A 86 -32.93 0.73 -16.47
C LEU A 86 -32.86 2.20 -16.88
N GLU A 87 -31.70 2.63 -17.38
CA GLU A 87 -31.47 3.94 -17.99
C GLU A 87 -31.82 5.12 -17.06
N VAL A 88 -31.36 5.07 -15.81
CA VAL A 88 -31.73 6.05 -14.79
C VAL A 88 -30.81 7.27 -14.86
N ALA A 89 -31.39 8.42 -15.14
CA ALA A 89 -30.69 9.70 -15.10
C ALA A 89 -30.52 10.21 -13.66
N GLY A 90 -29.37 10.82 -13.39
CA GLY A 90 -29.05 11.56 -12.17
C GLY A 90 -28.46 12.92 -12.50
N ASP A 91 -27.81 13.55 -11.52
CA ASP A 91 -27.22 14.87 -11.69
C ASP A 91 -25.94 14.82 -12.55
N GLY A 92 -26.09 15.08 -13.85
CA GLY A 92 -24.98 15.05 -14.81
C GLY A 92 -24.43 13.65 -15.10
N TRP A 93 -25.14 12.58 -14.72
CA TRP A 93 -24.81 11.20 -15.05
C TRP A 93 -26.06 10.41 -15.42
N ARG A 94 -25.87 9.24 -16.04
CA ARG A 94 -26.94 8.28 -16.31
C ARG A 94 -26.38 6.89 -16.11
N ALA A 95 -27.09 6.09 -15.32
CA ALA A 95 -26.73 4.70 -15.09
C ALA A 95 -27.46 3.80 -16.06
N ASP A 96 -26.76 2.79 -16.60
CA ASP A 96 -27.41 1.74 -17.39
C ASP A 96 -28.46 1.02 -16.54
N LEU A 97 -28.14 0.78 -15.27
CA LEU A 97 -29.01 0.20 -14.25
C LEU A 97 -28.80 0.88 -12.91
N LEU A 98 -29.89 1.11 -12.18
CA LEU A 98 -29.86 1.53 -10.78
C LEU A 98 -30.56 0.47 -9.92
N ALA A 99 -29.80 -0.13 -9.00
CA ALA A 99 -30.32 -0.97 -7.94
C ALA A 99 -30.71 -0.11 -6.74
N THR A 100 -31.92 -0.29 -6.22
CA THR A 100 -32.41 0.39 -5.02
C THR A 100 -32.89 -0.63 -4.00
N SER A 101 -32.46 -0.49 -2.73
CA SER A 101 -32.85 -1.42 -1.67
C SER A 101 -34.35 -1.36 -1.38
N PRO A 102 -34.96 -2.41 -0.80
CA PRO A 102 -36.40 -2.42 -0.48
C PRO A 102 -36.88 -1.23 0.37
N ASP A 103 -36.03 -0.74 1.26
CA ASP A 103 -36.28 0.42 2.13
C ASP A 103 -35.93 1.76 1.47
N GLY A 104 -35.43 1.76 0.23
CA GLY A 104 -34.98 2.94 -0.50
C GLY A 104 -33.70 3.59 0.03
N ALA A 105 -33.11 3.07 1.11
CA ALA A 105 -31.99 3.72 1.81
C ALA A 105 -30.65 3.60 1.06
N ARG A 106 -30.49 2.55 0.25
CA ARG A 106 -29.26 2.25 -0.48
C ARG A 106 -29.52 2.21 -1.97
N ARG A 107 -28.59 2.76 -2.73
CA ARG A 107 -28.61 2.76 -4.19
C ARG A 107 -27.24 2.37 -4.73
N MET A 108 -27.21 1.70 -5.87
CA MET A 108 -25.97 1.32 -6.55
C MET A 108 -26.19 1.22 -8.06
N ALA A 109 -25.33 1.87 -8.83
CA ALA A 109 -25.33 1.81 -10.28
C ALA A 109 -24.61 0.55 -10.79
N TRP A 110 -25.08 0.01 -11.92
CA TRP A 110 -24.42 -1.05 -12.65
C TRP A 110 -24.31 -0.63 -14.12
N GLU A 111 -23.07 -0.56 -14.62
CA GLU A 111 -22.74 -0.10 -15.97
C GLU A 111 -22.31 -1.29 -16.82
N ALA A 112 -22.98 -1.51 -17.95
CA ALA A 112 -22.57 -2.53 -18.90
C ALA A 112 -21.63 -1.87 -19.93
N GLN A 113 -20.36 -2.27 -19.99
CA GLN A 113 -19.35 -1.60 -20.80
C GLN A 113 -18.72 -2.54 -21.81
N LEU A 114 -19.37 -2.69 -22.97
CA LEU A 114 -18.88 -3.55 -24.05
C LEU A 114 -18.08 -2.79 -25.10
N ALA A 115 -18.35 -1.49 -25.29
CA ALA A 115 -17.62 -0.65 -26.22
C ALA A 115 -16.26 -0.20 -25.63
N GLN A 116 -15.38 0.31 -26.50
CA GLN A 116 -14.17 0.97 -26.03
C GLN A 116 -14.54 2.25 -25.25
N ILE A 117 -13.85 2.47 -24.14
CA ILE A 117 -13.96 3.67 -23.30
C ILE A 117 -12.55 4.04 -22.84
N THR A 118 -12.29 5.34 -22.69
CA THR A 118 -11.01 5.81 -22.17
C THR A 118 -10.95 5.70 -20.65
N PHE A 119 -9.75 5.66 -20.08
CA PHE A 119 -9.58 5.66 -18.62
C PHE A 119 -10.13 6.93 -17.96
N ASP A 120 -9.91 8.09 -18.59
CA ASP A 120 -10.36 9.38 -18.07
C ASP A 120 -11.89 9.45 -18.02
N GLU A 121 -12.56 9.03 -19.10
CA GLU A 121 -14.02 9.01 -19.17
C GLU A 121 -14.63 8.04 -18.16
N LEU A 122 -14.03 6.85 -18.00
CA LEU A 122 -14.44 5.85 -17.01
C LEU A 122 -14.32 6.40 -15.58
N HIS A 123 -13.20 7.09 -15.28
CA HIS A 123 -12.95 7.69 -13.98
C HIS A 123 -13.89 8.86 -13.69
N GLU A 124 -14.12 9.73 -14.67
CA GLU A 124 -14.99 10.88 -14.56
C GLU A 124 -16.44 10.44 -14.29
N ARG A 125 -16.96 9.47 -15.06
CA ARG A 125 -18.30 8.90 -14.85
C ARG A 125 -18.44 8.26 -13.48
N THR A 126 -17.46 7.46 -13.08
CA THR A 126 -17.41 6.82 -11.76
C THR A 126 -17.43 7.87 -10.64
N THR A 127 -16.67 8.95 -10.80
CA THR A 127 -16.57 10.03 -9.81
C THR A 127 -17.87 10.82 -9.71
N ARG A 128 -18.53 11.14 -10.84
CA ARG A 128 -19.83 11.83 -10.86
C ARG A 128 -20.92 11.04 -10.14
N MET A 129 -21.05 9.74 -10.40
CA MET A 129 -22.01 8.88 -9.70
C MET A 129 -21.72 8.81 -8.20
N ARG A 130 -20.45 8.61 -7.83
CA ARG A 130 -20.03 8.57 -6.41
C ARG A 130 -20.30 9.89 -5.69
N ALA A 131 -20.08 11.03 -6.33
CA ALA A 131 -20.38 12.34 -5.77
C ALA A 131 -21.88 12.51 -5.47
N SER A 132 -22.75 11.82 -6.22
CA SER A 132 -24.19 11.73 -5.96
C SER A 132 -24.59 10.68 -4.92
N GLY A 133 -23.62 10.08 -4.22
CA GLY A 133 -23.85 9.00 -3.26
C GLY A 133 -24.22 7.65 -3.89
N VAL A 134 -24.00 7.48 -5.20
CA VAL A 134 -24.31 6.25 -5.93
C VAL A 134 -22.99 5.53 -6.26
N PRO A 135 -22.58 4.50 -5.50
CA PRO A 135 -21.49 3.62 -5.91
C PRO A 135 -21.83 2.92 -7.23
N VAL A 136 -20.83 2.52 -8.00
CA VAL A 136 -21.01 1.91 -9.33
C VAL A 136 -20.19 0.63 -9.48
N CYS A 137 -20.76 -0.37 -10.17
CA CYS A 137 -20.07 -1.55 -10.69
C CYS A 137 -20.03 -1.51 -12.22
N TRP A 138 -18.85 -1.61 -12.82
CA TRP A 138 -18.68 -1.77 -14.26
C TRP A 138 -18.59 -3.26 -14.65
N VAL A 139 -19.37 -3.68 -15.64
CA VAL A 139 -19.48 -5.08 -16.09
C VAL A 139 -19.11 -5.18 -17.56
N THR A 140 -18.19 -6.10 -17.90
CA THR A 140 -17.74 -6.34 -19.29
C THR A 140 -17.59 -7.84 -19.53
N ASP A 141 -17.82 -8.31 -20.75
CA ASP A 141 -17.47 -9.68 -21.19
C ASP A 141 -16.11 -9.77 -21.90
N HIS A 142 -15.45 -8.62 -22.12
CA HIS A 142 -14.13 -8.53 -22.72
C HIS A 142 -13.04 -8.39 -21.66
N ASP A 143 -11.85 -8.92 -21.95
CA ASP A 143 -10.62 -8.54 -21.24
C ASP A 143 -10.29 -7.07 -21.59
N ARG A 144 -10.20 -6.24 -20.56
CA ARG A 144 -10.04 -4.79 -20.67
C ARG A 144 -8.95 -4.31 -19.72
N PRO A 145 -8.04 -3.43 -20.17
CA PRO A 145 -6.94 -2.95 -19.32
C PRO A 145 -7.41 -2.05 -18.18
N TRP A 146 -8.64 -1.53 -18.25
CA TRP A 146 -9.26 -0.76 -17.19
C TRP A 146 -9.93 -1.62 -16.12
N ILE A 147 -10.06 -2.93 -16.32
CA ILE A 147 -10.52 -3.82 -15.25
C ILE A 147 -9.59 -3.63 -14.08
N GLY A 148 -10.18 -3.14 -13.00
CA GLY A 148 -9.43 -2.83 -11.83
C GLY A 148 -8.81 -1.44 -11.73
N THR A 149 -9.28 -0.46 -12.49
CA THR A 149 -8.98 0.96 -12.19
C THR A 149 -10.18 1.66 -11.55
N VAL A 150 -11.35 1.07 -11.76
CA VAL A 150 -12.63 1.39 -11.12
C VAL A 150 -13.25 0.09 -10.59
N PRO A 151 -14.31 0.13 -9.77
CA PRO A 151 -14.99 -1.10 -9.36
C PRO A 151 -15.58 -1.78 -10.58
N SER A 152 -15.00 -2.93 -10.96
CA SER A 152 -15.38 -3.64 -12.18
C SER A 152 -15.29 -5.14 -12.03
N ILE A 153 -16.08 -5.87 -12.81
CA ILE A 153 -16.00 -7.32 -12.99
C ILE A 153 -15.96 -7.67 -14.48
N GLN A 154 -15.27 -8.77 -14.79
CA GLN A 154 -15.36 -9.42 -16.08
C GLN A 154 -16.22 -10.67 -15.97
N ILE A 155 -17.12 -10.85 -16.93
CA ILE A 155 -17.94 -12.04 -17.03
C ILE A 155 -17.57 -12.87 -18.26
N ALA A 156 -17.77 -14.18 -18.19
CA ALA A 156 -17.83 -15.06 -19.34
C ALA A 156 -19.28 -15.49 -19.54
N LEU A 157 -19.83 -15.22 -20.73
CA LEU A 157 -21.15 -15.69 -21.11
C LEU A 157 -21.10 -17.20 -21.39
N PRO A 158 -22.14 -17.97 -21.00
CA PRO A 158 -22.20 -19.40 -21.29
C PRO A 158 -22.20 -19.67 -22.80
N ALA A 159 -21.57 -20.77 -23.21
CA ALA A 159 -21.51 -21.19 -24.61
C ALA A 159 -22.87 -21.67 -25.14
N ASP A 160 -23.72 -22.21 -24.26
CA ASP A 160 -25.08 -22.63 -24.56
C ASP A 160 -26.09 -21.59 -24.00
N PRO A 161 -26.93 -20.96 -24.84
CA PRO A 161 -27.97 -20.02 -24.43
C PRO A 161 -29.00 -20.59 -23.44
N GLY A 162 -29.08 -21.92 -23.29
CA GLY A 162 -30.02 -22.60 -22.38
C GLY A 162 -29.45 -23.01 -21.01
N SER A 163 -28.17 -22.75 -20.72
CA SER A 163 -27.53 -23.20 -19.46
C SER A 163 -26.75 -22.09 -18.74
N ALA A 164 -26.89 -22.07 -17.41
CA ALA A 164 -26.12 -21.39 -16.36
C ALA A 164 -25.76 -19.90 -16.55
N ASP A 165 -26.00 -19.09 -15.51
CA ASP A 165 -25.69 -17.67 -15.48
C ASP A 165 -24.22 -17.35 -15.81
N ALA A 166 -24.01 -16.16 -16.35
CA ALA A 166 -22.68 -15.65 -16.69
C ALA A 166 -21.71 -15.80 -15.49
N GLN A 167 -20.50 -16.30 -15.76
CA GLN A 167 -19.51 -16.58 -14.72
C GLN A 167 -18.59 -15.38 -14.54
N ILE A 168 -18.23 -15.05 -13.30
CA ILE A 168 -17.22 -14.03 -13.01
C ILE A 168 -15.83 -14.63 -13.25
N VAL A 169 -15.07 -14.04 -14.18
CA VAL A 169 -13.73 -14.52 -14.56
C VAL A 169 -12.60 -13.58 -14.15
N ASP A 170 -12.91 -12.30 -13.91
CA ASP A 170 -11.97 -11.34 -13.34
C ASP A 170 -12.71 -10.26 -12.53
N GLY A 171 -11.96 -9.55 -11.69
CA GLY A 171 -12.47 -8.45 -10.90
C GLY A 171 -13.22 -8.88 -9.65
N ALA A 172 -13.14 -10.13 -9.18
CA ALA A 172 -13.68 -10.54 -7.87
C ALA A 172 -12.63 -11.27 -6.99
N PRO A 173 -11.40 -10.76 -6.81
CA PRO A 173 -10.40 -11.45 -6.01
C PRO A 173 -10.82 -11.58 -4.55
N VAL A 174 -10.30 -12.59 -3.86
CA VAL A 174 -10.57 -12.83 -2.43
C VAL A 174 -9.30 -12.59 -1.64
N PHE A 175 -9.35 -11.70 -0.65
CA PHE A 175 -8.28 -11.59 0.32
C PHE A 175 -8.38 -12.74 1.32
N ARG A 176 -7.36 -13.59 1.38
CA ARG A 176 -7.24 -14.67 2.36
C ARG A 176 -6.27 -14.24 3.42
N GLU A 177 -6.77 -14.08 4.63
CA GLU A 177 -5.93 -13.80 5.80
C GLU A 177 -4.94 -14.96 6.03
N SER A 178 -3.72 -14.59 6.39
CA SER A 178 -2.61 -15.44 6.75
C SER A 178 -2.28 -15.25 8.24
N TRP A 179 -1.63 -16.24 8.80
CA TRP A 179 -1.31 -16.29 10.22
C TRP A 179 -0.19 -15.31 10.57
N CYS A 180 -0.43 -14.40 11.53
CA CYS A 180 0.60 -13.49 11.99
C CYS A 180 1.48 -14.14 13.07
N LEU A 181 2.63 -14.70 12.67
CA LEU A 181 3.58 -15.33 13.59
C LEU A 181 4.29 -14.31 14.51
N HIS A 182 4.42 -13.04 14.09
CA HIS A 182 5.34 -12.09 14.71
C HIS A 182 4.72 -11.09 15.71
N ARG A 183 3.43 -11.20 16.08
CA ARG A 183 2.75 -10.39 17.12
C ARG A 183 2.95 -8.86 17.01
N ARG A 184 3.23 -8.34 15.81
CA ARG A 184 3.57 -6.92 15.57
C ARG A 184 2.70 -6.21 14.52
N CYS A 185 1.66 -6.87 13.99
CA CYS A 185 0.62 -6.10 13.30
C CYS A 185 -0.12 -5.28 14.35
N GLU A 186 -0.22 -3.97 14.15
CA GLU A 186 -0.91 -3.03 15.02
C GLU A 186 -2.41 -3.33 15.21
N ASN A 187 -2.95 -4.36 14.52
CA ASN A 187 -4.38 -4.49 14.27
C ASN A 187 -5.17 -5.38 15.23
N ASP A 188 -4.58 -6.28 16.01
CA ASP A 188 -5.37 -7.32 16.73
C ASP A 188 -5.11 -7.41 18.24
N GLY A 189 -4.47 -6.40 18.86
CA GLY A 189 -4.31 -6.40 20.32
C GLY A 189 -3.46 -7.55 20.89
N GLY A 190 -2.64 -8.20 20.06
CA GLY A 190 -1.59 -9.13 20.51
C GLY A 190 -1.97 -10.61 20.60
N ALA A 191 -3.18 -11.03 20.21
CA ALA A 191 -3.53 -12.45 20.13
C ALA A 191 -3.01 -13.07 18.81
N PRO A 192 -2.36 -14.25 18.83
CA PRO A 192 -2.00 -14.96 17.61
C PRO A 192 -3.26 -15.45 16.87
N GLY A 193 -3.35 -15.14 15.58
CA GLY A 193 -4.48 -15.52 14.73
C GLY A 193 -4.33 -15.03 13.28
N PRO A 194 -5.31 -15.34 12.41
CA PRO A 194 -5.43 -14.68 11.10
C PRO A 194 -5.66 -13.19 11.33
N CYS A 195 -4.89 -12.35 10.64
CA CYS A 195 -5.00 -10.90 10.78
C CYS A 195 -5.31 -10.25 9.43
N PRO A 196 -6.15 -9.19 9.36
CA PRO A 196 -6.52 -8.53 8.11
C PRO A 196 -5.35 -7.89 7.35
N GLY A 197 -4.19 -7.71 7.99
CA GLY A 197 -2.99 -7.09 7.41
C GLY A 197 -1.94 -8.06 6.87
N HIS A 198 -2.10 -9.36 7.08
CA HIS A 198 -1.21 -10.39 6.52
C HIS A 198 -2.08 -11.40 5.83
N GLY A 199 -1.92 -11.57 4.52
CA GLY A 199 -2.77 -12.43 3.72
C GLY A 199 -2.27 -12.49 2.29
N TRP A 200 -2.97 -13.23 1.45
CA TRP A 200 -2.74 -13.22 0.02
C TRP A 200 -4.06 -13.05 -0.72
N TRP A 201 -3.99 -12.36 -1.85
CA TRP A 201 -5.10 -12.34 -2.80
C TRP A 201 -5.11 -13.66 -3.56
N GLY A 202 -6.23 -14.36 -3.50
CA GLY A 202 -6.49 -15.59 -4.24
C GLY A 202 -7.63 -15.40 -5.22
N VAL A 203 -7.65 -16.25 -6.24
CA VAL A 203 -8.83 -16.43 -7.09
C VAL A 203 -9.94 -17.07 -6.25
N VAL A 204 -11.20 -16.76 -6.54
CA VAL A 204 -12.31 -17.49 -5.91
C VAL A 204 -12.20 -18.96 -6.33
N PRO A 205 -12.13 -19.93 -5.39
CA PRO A 205 -11.92 -21.34 -5.72
C PRO A 205 -13.06 -21.94 -6.54
N ASP A 206 -14.27 -21.44 -6.29
CA ASP A 206 -15.50 -21.86 -6.94
C ASP A 206 -15.91 -20.78 -7.94
N ALA A 207 -16.43 -21.22 -9.09
CA ALA A 207 -16.94 -20.30 -10.10
C ALA A 207 -18.13 -19.52 -9.52
N VAL A 208 -17.95 -18.21 -9.34
CA VAL A 208 -19.02 -17.32 -8.87
C VAL A 208 -19.79 -16.88 -10.09
N ASN A 209 -21.09 -17.14 -10.12
CA ASN A 209 -21.95 -16.61 -11.17
C ASN A 209 -22.37 -15.15 -10.86
N LEU A 210 -22.89 -14.46 -11.88
CA LEU A 210 -23.31 -13.06 -11.78
C LEU A 210 -24.36 -12.87 -10.68
N GLU A 211 -25.32 -13.78 -10.55
CA GLU A 211 -26.37 -13.72 -9.53
C GLU A 211 -25.78 -13.73 -8.11
N THR A 212 -24.91 -14.70 -7.79
CA THR A 212 -24.26 -14.82 -6.49
C THR A 212 -23.42 -13.59 -6.18
N PHE A 213 -22.72 -13.05 -7.19
CA PHE A 213 -21.94 -11.84 -7.04
C PHE A 213 -22.82 -10.62 -6.72
N VAL A 214 -23.89 -10.41 -7.49
CA VAL A 214 -24.83 -9.29 -7.30
C VAL A 214 -25.49 -9.38 -5.92
N ALA A 215 -26.01 -10.56 -5.55
CA ALA A 215 -26.61 -10.80 -4.24
C ALA A 215 -25.62 -10.51 -3.11
N GLY A 216 -24.36 -10.93 -3.27
CA GLY A 216 -23.32 -10.69 -2.28
C GLY A 216 -22.95 -9.22 -2.14
N VAL A 217 -22.84 -8.48 -3.25
CA VAL A 217 -22.53 -7.04 -3.24
C VAL A 217 -23.67 -6.24 -2.60
N LEU A 218 -24.91 -6.49 -3.02
CA LEU A 218 -26.09 -5.79 -2.50
C LEU A 218 -26.40 -6.18 -1.04
N GLY A 219 -26.17 -7.44 -0.68
CA GLY A 219 -26.25 -7.96 0.69
C GLY A 219 -25.11 -7.51 1.59
N GLY A 220 -24.02 -6.96 1.02
CA GLY A 220 -22.85 -6.48 1.76
C GLY A 220 -21.92 -7.57 2.29
N THR A 221 -22.09 -8.82 1.82
CA THR A 221 -21.18 -9.95 2.08
C THR A 221 -19.97 -9.92 1.14
N ILE A 222 -20.11 -9.27 -0.02
CA ILE A 222 -19.03 -8.86 -0.92
C ILE A 222 -18.90 -7.34 -0.80
N ARG A 223 -17.73 -6.84 -0.40
CA ARG A 223 -17.50 -5.40 -0.24
C ARG A 223 -16.43 -4.90 -1.19
N LEU A 224 -16.66 -3.72 -1.74
CA LEU A 224 -15.63 -2.95 -2.45
C LEU A 224 -14.50 -2.65 -1.47
N HIS A 225 -13.27 -3.01 -1.82
CA HIS A 225 -12.12 -2.57 -1.03
C HIS A 225 -11.98 -1.05 -1.14
N GLN A 226 -11.94 -0.38 0.00
CA GLN A 226 -11.61 1.04 0.08
C GLN A 226 -10.28 1.15 0.83
N VAL A 227 -9.26 1.72 0.20
CA VAL A 227 -8.02 2.10 0.89
C VAL A 227 -8.38 3.26 1.81
N ALA A 228 -8.61 2.94 3.09
CA ALA A 228 -8.80 3.98 4.08
C ALA A 228 -7.47 4.68 4.35
N VAL A 229 -7.40 5.95 3.98
CA VAL A 229 -6.40 6.87 4.53
C VAL A 229 -6.76 7.04 6.02
N ARG A 230 -6.10 6.25 6.88
CA ARG A 230 -6.13 6.34 8.36
C ARG A 230 -7.44 6.02 9.10
N GLN A 231 -8.45 5.40 8.49
CA GLN A 231 -9.65 4.99 9.22
C GLN A 231 -9.88 3.48 9.19
N TYR A 232 -9.78 2.89 10.37
CA TYR A 232 -9.99 1.50 10.73
C TYR A 232 -11.23 0.88 10.04
N LEU A 233 -11.02 -0.06 9.11
CA LEU A 233 -12.07 -0.98 8.70
C LEU A 233 -12.05 -2.20 9.64
N ARG A 234 -12.97 -2.25 10.60
CA ARG A 234 -13.38 -3.54 11.20
C ARG A 234 -14.21 -4.28 10.17
N LEU A 235 -13.60 -5.24 9.49
CA LEU A 235 -14.35 -6.19 8.67
C LEU A 235 -15.20 -7.07 9.59
N PRO A 236 -16.53 -7.18 9.36
CA PRO A 236 -17.32 -8.21 10.02
C PRO A 236 -16.80 -9.59 9.58
N THR A 237 -16.77 -10.55 10.50
CA THR A 237 -16.35 -11.95 10.31
C THR A 237 -17.07 -12.69 9.16
N ALA A 238 -18.14 -12.11 8.60
CA ALA A 238 -18.93 -12.68 7.51
C ALA A 238 -18.48 -12.24 6.09
N ALA A 239 -17.63 -11.22 5.94
CA ALA A 239 -17.20 -10.74 4.62
C ALA A 239 -15.99 -11.52 4.10
N ARG A 240 -16.22 -12.64 3.39
CA ARG A 240 -15.16 -13.51 2.86
C ARG A 240 -14.67 -13.12 1.45
N ILE A 241 -15.25 -12.12 0.80
CA ILE A 241 -14.87 -11.70 -0.56
C ILE A 241 -14.72 -10.18 -0.59
N VAL A 242 -13.55 -9.71 -1.05
CA VAL A 242 -13.20 -8.29 -1.12
C VAL A 242 -12.96 -7.93 -2.58
N TRP A 243 -13.91 -7.23 -3.17
CA TRP A 243 -13.88 -6.86 -4.58
C TRP A 243 -12.96 -5.64 -4.78
N THR A 244 -11.76 -5.83 -5.35
CA THR A 244 -10.84 -4.75 -5.80
C THR A 244 -9.74 -5.29 -6.73
N THR A 245 -8.71 -4.50 -7.05
CA THR A 245 -8.19 -4.40 -8.41
C THR A 245 -6.71 -4.74 -8.68
N ARG A 246 -6.33 -5.00 -9.95
CA ARG A 246 -4.93 -5.24 -10.40
C ARG A 246 -3.96 -4.10 -10.06
N GLN A 247 -4.41 -2.85 -10.09
CA GLN A 247 -3.60 -1.69 -9.68
C GLN A 247 -3.44 -1.60 -8.14
N HIS A 248 -4.40 -2.12 -7.37
CA HIS A 248 -4.23 -2.27 -5.92
C HIS A 248 -3.19 -3.34 -5.59
N VAL A 249 -3.16 -4.46 -6.34
CA VAL A 249 -2.10 -5.49 -6.23
C VAL A 249 -0.72 -4.90 -6.52
N ILE A 250 -0.59 -4.03 -7.53
CA ILE A 250 0.68 -3.35 -7.85
C ILE A 250 1.07 -2.35 -6.76
N SER A 251 0.12 -1.57 -6.26
CA SER A 251 0.37 -0.54 -5.23
C SER A 251 0.71 -1.16 -3.88
N GLU A 252 0.03 -2.24 -3.50
CA GLU A 252 0.32 -3.01 -2.28
C GLU A 252 1.66 -3.73 -2.40
N ARG A 253 2.00 -4.34 -3.55
CA ARG A 253 3.35 -4.89 -3.79
C ARG A 253 4.42 -3.82 -3.72
N ALA A 254 4.22 -2.66 -4.35
CA ALA A 254 5.15 -1.54 -4.25
C ALA A 254 5.30 -1.04 -2.80
N GLN A 255 4.23 -1.05 -2.00
CA GLN A 255 4.28 -0.68 -0.58
C GLN A 255 4.98 -1.76 0.27
N VAL A 256 4.76 -3.04 0.01
CA VAL A 256 5.45 -4.17 0.66
C VAL A 256 6.93 -4.15 0.32
N GLU A 257 7.30 -3.93 -0.95
CA GLU A 257 8.68 -3.78 -1.42
C GLU A 257 9.33 -2.51 -0.85
N ALA A 258 8.61 -1.39 -0.77
CA ALA A 258 9.11 -0.17 -0.13
C ALA A 258 9.30 -0.37 1.39
N SER A 259 8.43 -1.14 2.04
CA SER A 259 8.54 -1.49 3.46
C SER A 259 9.68 -2.49 3.70
N ALA A 260 9.90 -3.44 2.80
CA ALA A 260 11.04 -4.34 2.82
C ALA A 260 12.36 -3.57 2.64
N ARG A 261 12.45 -2.68 1.65
CA ARG A 261 13.59 -1.77 1.47
C ARG A 261 13.84 -0.88 2.67
N ARG A 262 12.77 -0.38 3.33
CA ARG A 262 12.88 0.39 4.56
C ARG A 262 13.43 -0.46 5.71
N ARG A 263 12.93 -1.69 5.88
CA ARG A 263 13.46 -2.64 6.88
C ARG A 263 14.93 -2.96 6.64
N GLU A 264 15.32 -3.28 5.40
CA GLU A 264 16.73 -3.50 5.04
C GLU A 264 17.59 -2.27 5.35
N HIS A 265 17.10 -1.07 5.00
CA HIS A 265 17.79 0.18 5.34
C HIS A 265 17.91 0.37 6.86
N ASP A 266 16.85 0.09 7.62
CA ASP A 266 16.83 0.22 9.09
C ASP A 266 17.73 -0.84 9.75
N GLU A 267 17.81 -2.05 9.22
CA GLU A 267 18.72 -3.12 9.65
C GLU A 267 20.18 -2.77 9.35
N LEU A 268 20.46 -2.22 8.16
CA LEU A 268 21.79 -1.72 7.81
C LEU A 268 22.20 -0.54 8.71
N ALA A 269 21.28 0.37 9.00
CA ALA A 269 21.49 1.50 9.90
C ALA A 269 21.69 1.03 11.35
N ALA A 270 20.94 0.02 11.81
CA ALA A 270 21.12 -0.60 13.11
C ALA A 270 22.48 -1.30 13.22
N ALA A 271 22.88 -2.07 12.19
CA ALA A 271 24.19 -2.71 12.14
C ALA A 271 25.34 -1.69 12.08
N GLU A 272 25.16 -0.56 11.36
CA GLU A 272 26.14 0.53 11.38
C GLU A 272 26.23 1.19 12.76
N TYR A 273 25.08 1.40 13.43
CA TYR A 273 25.03 1.94 14.78
C TYR A 273 25.69 1.01 15.80
N GLU A 274 25.44 -0.30 15.73
CA GLU A 274 26.09 -1.32 16.56
C GLU A 274 27.60 -1.35 16.34
N ARG A 275 28.06 -1.34 15.08
CA ARG A 275 29.50 -1.22 14.76
C ARG A 275 30.10 0.06 15.34
N HIS A 276 29.38 1.17 15.27
CA HIS A 276 29.82 2.44 15.84
C HIS A 276 29.97 2.37 17.36
N LEU A 277 28.99 1.79 18.06
CA LEU A 277 29.05 1.58 19.51
C LEU A 277 30.16 0.63 19.92
N ALA A 278 30.34 -0.48 19.20
CA ALA A 278 31.44 -1.42 19.44
C ALA A 278 32.81 -0.74 19.27
N ALA A 279 32.98 0.10 18.25
CA ALA A 279 34.19 0.88 18.05
C ALA A 279 34.46 1.87 19.20
N ILE A 280 33.41 2.52 19.74
CA ILE A 280 33.51 3.38 20.93
C ILE A 280 33.94 2.56 22.15
N ALA A 281 33.29 1.43 22.40
CA ALA A 281 33.58 0.56 23.54
C ALA A 281 35.02 0.03 23.49
N ALA A 282 35.47 -0.46 22.33
CA ALA A 282 36.83 -0.94 22.11
C ALA A 282 37.87 0.16 22.29
N LYS A 283 37.53 1.40 21.97
CA LYS A 283 38.42 2.55 22.21
C LYS A 283 38.51 2.87 23.71
N LEU A 284 37.40 2.91 24.42
CA LEU A 284 37.39 3.19 25.86
C LEU A 284 38.13 2.11 26.64
N ALA A 285 37.92 0.84 26.30
CA ALA A 285 38.66 -0.27 26.92
C ALA A 285 40.17 -0.17 26.67
N ARG A 286 40.58 0.20 25.45
CA ARG A 286 42.00 0.50 25.14
C ARG A 286 42.57 1.62 26.00
N GLN A 287 41.83 2.73 26.12
CA GLN A 287 42.26 3.87 26.94
C GLN A 287 42.40 3.48 28.41
N GLN A 288 41.46 2.72 28.95
CA GLN A 288 41.50 2.20 30.32
C GLN A 288 42.70 1.28 30.54
N ALA A 289 42.93 0.31 29.64
CA ALA A 289 44.03 -0.65 29.76
C ALA A 289 45.42 0.01 29.67
N LEU A 290 45.57 1.03 28.82
CA LEU A 290 46.82 1.77 28.65
C LEU A 290 47.09 2.80 29.76
N THR A 291 46.08 3.20 30.53
CA THR A 291 46.22 4.29 31.52
C THR A 291 47.23 3.94 32.62
N PRO A 292 47.14 2.78 33.32
CA PRO A 292 48.10 2.44 34.36
C PRO A 292 49.57 2.43 33.91
N PRO A 293 49.97 1.70 32.84
CA PRO A 293 51.38 1.67 32.42
C PRO A 293 51.87 3.02 31.87
N ALA A 294 50.99 3.81 31.23
CA ALA A 294 51.35 5.14 30.75
C ALA A 294 51.57 6.15 31.90
N VAL A 295 50.69 6.13 32.92
CA VAL A 295 50.83 6.95 34.13
C VAL A 295 52.12 6.60 34.87
N ASP A 296 52.42 5.31 35.02
CA ASP A 296 53.63 4.81 35.67
C ASP A 296 54.91 5.27 34.93
N LEU A 297 54.96 5.16 33.60
CA LEU A 297 56.09 5.64 32.82
C LEU A 297 56.27 7.16 32.94
N VAL A 298 55.19 7.94 32.74
CA VAL A 298 55.24 9.40 32.80
C VAL A 298 55.65 9.86 34.20
N GLY A 299 55.11 9.24 35.25
CA GLY A 299 55.45 9.56 36.63
C GLY A 299 56.92 9.33 36.96
N ARG A 300 57.51 8.21 36.47
CA ARG A 300 58.94 7.94 36.62
C ARG A 300 59.82 8.94 35.86
N GLU A 301 59.47 9.28 34.63
CA GLU A 301 60.27 10.17 33.78
C GLU A 301 60.20 11.62 34.26
N ALA A 302 59.00 12.11 34.61
CA ALA A 302 58.78 13.49 35.00
C ALA A 302 58.99 13.76 36.50
N ARG A 303 59.15 12.70 37.32
CA ARG A 303 59.31 12.77 38.79
C ARG A 303 58.22 13.62 39.47
N GLY A 304 56.96 13.36 39.14
CA GLY A 304 55.82 14.12 39.67
C GLY A 304 54.50 13.37 39.57
N TYR A 305 53.45 13.92 40.20
CA TYR A 305 52.10 13.37 40.14
C TYR A 305 51.51 13.56 38.73
N VAL A 306 50.90 12.50 38.20
CA VAL A 306 50.29 12.50 36.87
C VAL A 306 48.78 12.72 36.96
N GLY A 307 48.31 13.84 36.45
CA GLY A 307 46.89 14.10 36.24
C GLY A 307 46.41 13.47 34.93
N VAL A 308 45.31 12.70 35.00
CA VAL A 308 44.61 12.16 33.83
C VAL A 308 43.38 13.03 33.57
N ARG A 309 43.19 13.51 32.33
CA ARG A 309 42.00 14.30 31.94
C ARG A 309 41.18 13.61 30.85
N ASP A 310 39.96 14.08 30.66
CA ASP A 310 39.03 13.50 29.69
C ASP A 310 39.52 13.62 28.24
N ALA A 311 39.10 12.65 27.44
CA ALA A 311 39.39 12.62 26.01
C ALA A 311 38.55 13.67 25.26
N THR A 312 39.22 14.67 24.69
CA THR A 312 38.58 15.76 23.94
C THR A 312 39.12 15.86 22.51
N PRO A 313 38.41 16.56 21.58
CA PRO A 313 38.84 16.71 20.19
C PRO A 313 40.23 17.35 20.03
N GLU A 314 40.64 18.25 20.92
CA GLU A 314 41.97 18.88 20.94
C GLU A 314 43.13 17.89 21.13
N TRP A 315 42.84 16.69 21.65
CA TRP A 315 43.78 15.58 21.82
C TRP A 315 43.49 14.42 20.86
N ALA A 316 42.83 14.68 19.73
CA ALA A 316 42.34 13.65 18.79
C ALA A 316 41.50 12.57 19.49
N MET A 317 40.73 12.95 20.51
CA MET A 317 39.97 12.05 21.36
C MET A 317 40.83 11.03 22.14
N GLY A 318 42.14 11.25 22.28
CA GLY A 318 43.00 10.51 23.20
C GLY A 318 42.88 11.05 24.62
N VAL A 319 43.32 10.28 25.61
CA VAL A 319 43.34 10.68 27.03
C VAL A 319 44.67 11.36 27.34
N PRO A 320 44.71 12.67 27.61
CA PRO A 320 45.95 13.38 27.91
C PRO A 320 46.42 13.18 29.36
N LEU A 321 47.74 13.12 29.53
CA LEU A 321 48.44 13.02 30.81
C LEU A 321 49.21 14.31 31.09
N PHE A 322 49.08 14.83 32.31
CA PHE A 322 49.68 16.09 32.74
C PHE A 322 50.57 15.91 33.97
N VAL A 323 51.67 16.65 34.03
CA VAL A 323 52.50 16.79 35.22
C VAL A 323 52.74 18.28 35.43
N HIS A 324 52.43 18.80 36.62
CA HIS A 324 52.46 20.24 36.93
C HIS A 324 51.70 21.10 35.88
N ASP A 325 50.51 20.66 35.49
CA ASP A 325 49.66 21.27 34.45
C ASP A 325 50.26 21.34 33.04
N MET A 326 51.43 20.73 32.81
CA MET A 326 52.04 20.60 31.49
C MET A 326 51.74 19.23 30.88
N PRO A 327 51.24 19.16 29.63
CA PRO A 327 50.96 17.89 28.97
C PRO A 327 52.26 17.13 28.73
N GLN A 328 52.27 15.84 29.06
CA GLN A 328 53.44 14.95 28.91
C GLN A 328 53.18 13.79 27.94
N GLY A 329 51.91 13.41 27.75
CA GLY A 329 51.57 12.34 26.82
C GLY A 329 50.08 12.22 26.53
N VAL A 330 49.77 11.39 25.54
CA VAL A 330 48.38 11.16 25.08
C VAL A 330 48.19 9.67 24.84
N ILE A 331 47.19 9.09 25.49
CA ILE A 331 46.83 7.68 25.39
C ILE A 331 45.81 7.45 24.28
N SER A 332 46.12 6.52 23.38
CA SER A 332 45.26 6.04 22.28
C SER A 332 44.53 7.17 21.53
N PRO A 333 45.26 8.12 20.91
CA PRO A 333 44.63 9.14 20.06
C PRO A 333 44.11 8.53 18.75
N VAL A 334 43.01 9.07 18.24
CA VAL A 334 42.38 8.60 17.02
C VAL A 334 43.09 9.20 15.81
N VAL A 335 43.76 8.37 15.01
CA VAL A 335 44.55 8.79 13.83
C VAL A 335 43.76 9.71 12.89
N SER A 336 42.51 9.38 12.59
CA SER A 336 41.66 10.18 11.68
C SER A 336 41.26 11.55 12.25
N ARG A 337 41.53 11.81 13.53
CA ARG A 337 41.29 13.09 14.21
C ARG A 337 42.57 13.91 14.40
N VAL A 338 43.72 13.43 13.92
CA VAL A 338 44.98 14.17 13.98
C VAL A 338 45.02 15.22 12.85
N SER A 339 44.52 16.42 13.16
CA SER A 339 44.65 17.59 12.28
C SER A 339 46.06 18.18 12.33
N ALA A 340 46.35 19.17 11.48
CA ALA A 340 47.62 19.91 11.54
C ALA A 340 47.86 20.58 12.91
N GLU A 341 46.80 21.09 13.54
CA GLU A 341 46.85 21.70 14.86
C GLU A 341 47.13 20.65 15.95
N VAL A 342 46.41 19.53 15.92
CA VAL A 342 46.64 18.43 16.88
C VAL A 342 48.05 17.85 16.72
N ARG A 343 48.53 17.73 15.48
CA ARG A 343 49.91 17.31 15.19
C ARG A 343 50.94 18.27 15.80
N ALA A 344 50.71 19.59 15.68
CA ALA A 344 51.59 20.57 16.29
C ALA A 344 51.58 20.44 17.82
N ARG A 345 50.42 20.20 18.42
CA ARG A 345 50.25 19.97 19.86
C ARG A 345 50.91 18.68 20.36
N PHE A 346 50.94 17.62 19.54
CA PHE A 346 51.59 16.34 19.88
C PHE A 346 53.12 16.41 19.86
N ARG A 347 53.70 17.46 19.27
CA ARG A 347 55.16 17.61 19.20
C ARG A 347 55.76 17.66 20.60
N GLY A 348 56.72 16.78 20.86
CA GLY A 348 57.37 16.67 22.17
C GLY A 348 56.61 15.85 23.21
N LEU A 349 55.38 15.39 22.90
CA LEU A 349 54.61 14.51 23.78
C LEU A 349 54.87 13.04 23.47
N THR A 350 54.65 12.18 24.47
CA THR A 350 54.67 10.72 24.26
C THR A 350 53.28 10.20 23.92
N LEU A 351 53.16 9.50 22.79
CA LEU A 351 51.92 8.84 22.36
C LEU A 351 51.91 7.38 22.80
N PHE A 352 50.90 6.96 23.54
CA PHE A 352 50.79 5.59 24.05
C PHE A 352 49.76 4.79 23.25
N VAL A 353 50.17 3.62 22.76
CA VAL A 353 49.34 2.74 21.93
C VAL A 353 49.42 1.28 22.39
N ALA A 354 48.43 0.48 22.00
CA ALA A 354 48.34 -0.93 22.38
C ALA A 354 48.75 -1.88 21.24
N THR A 355 48.87 -1.38 20.00
CA THR A 355 49.19 -2.22 18.84
C THR A 355 50.24 -1.58 17.91
N GLU A 356 51.02 -2.43 17.24
CA GLU A 356 51.99 -1.97 16.22
C GLU A 356 51.28 -1.33 15.00
N ALA A 357 50.02 -1.72 14.73
CA ALA A 357 49.21 -1.09 13.70
C ALA A 357 48.93 0.39 14.02
N GLU A 358 48.54 0.69 15.26
CA GLU A 358 48.34 2.07 15.74
C GLU A 358 49.64 2.87 15.72
N ARG A 359 50.75 2.26 16.18
CA ARG A 359 52.07 2.90 16.15
C ARG A 359 52.46 3.33 14.74
N ARG A 360 52.34 2.44 13.76
CA ARG A 360 52.63 2.75 12.35
C ARG A 360 51.69 3.81 11.78
N ALA A 361 50.41 3.77 12.13
CA ALA A 361 49.44 4.75 11.65
C ALA A 361 49.69 6.16 12.22
N LEU A 362 49.98 6.26 13.52
CA LEU A 362 50.34 7.53 14.15
C LEU A 362 51.69 8.05 13.70
N ALA A 363 52.69 7.17 13.47
CA ALA A 363 53.97 7.58 12.91
C ALA A 363 53.82 8.22 11.53
N ARG A 364 52.98 7.65 10.66
CA ARG A 364 52.62 8.27 9.36
C ARG A 364 51.88 9.60 9.54
N ALA A 365 50.98 9.70 10.50
CA ALA A 365 50.15 10.88 10.70
C ALA A 365 50.86 12.04 11.42
N CYS A 366 51.83 11.76 12.28
CA CYS A 366 52.52 12.76 13.12
C CYS A 366 53.95 13.06 12.65
N GLY A 367 54.55 12.17 11.86
CA GLY A 367 55.91 12.27 11.37
C GLY A 367 56.91 11.42 12.18
N PRO A 368 58.12 11.20 11.64
CA PRO A 368 59.09 10.23 12.18
C PRO A 368 59.69 10.64 13.53
N ALA A 369 59.64 11.93 13.88
CA ALA A 369 60.15 12.45 15.15
C ALA A 369 59.18 12.29 16.33
N GLN A 370 57.95 11.81 16.09
CA GLN A 370 56.97 11.61 17.15
C GLN A 370 57.36 10.43 18.04
N ARG A 371 57.50 10.66 19.34
CA ARG A 371 57.71 9.58 20.31
C ARG A 371 56.42 8.80 20.50
N ILE A 372 56.43 7.51 20.15
CA ILE A 372 55.29 6.60 20.29
C ILE A 372 55.75 5.34 21.04
N VAL A 373 55.13 5.07 22.18
CA VAL A 373 55.40 3.93 23.06
C VAL A 373 54.29 2.90 22.89
N LEU A 374 54.69 1.66 22.63
CA LEU A 374 53.82 0.50 22.56
C LEU A 374 53.83 -0.20 23.92
N PHE A 375 52.65 -0.47 24.47
CA PHE A 375 52.49 -1.35 25.63
C PHE A 375 51.74 -2.62 25.25
N GLU A 376 52.19 -3.75 25.79
CA GLU A 376 51.42 -4.99 25.78
C GLU A 376 50.42 -4.94 26.94
N VAL A 377 49.14 -4.80 26.60
CA VAL A 377 48.04 -4.71 27.58
C VAL A 377 46.92 -5.66 27.18
N GLU A 378 46.30 -6.30 28.16
CA GLU A 378 45.10 -7.10 27.93
C GLU A 378 43.89 -6.20 27.71
N ILE A 379 43.27 -6.32 26.54
CA ILE A 379 42.04 -5.62 26.18
C ILE A 379 40.94 -6.69 26.05
N PRO A 380 39.81 -6.54 26.76
CA PRO A 380 38.70 -7.49 26.63
C PRO A 380 38.26 -7.66 25.18
N ALA A 381 38.03 -8.91 24.77
CA ALA A 381 37.57 -9.25 23.41
C ALA A 381 36.21 -8.62 23.08
N GLU A 382 35.33 -8.48 24.08
CA GLU A 382 34.01 -7.85 23.97
C GLU A 382 33.85 -6.73 25.00
N PRO A 383 34.38 -5.53 24.71
CA PRO A 383 34.26 -4.38 25.60
C PRO A 383 32.81 -3.86 25.60
N ARG A 384 32.24 -3.66 26.79
CA ARG A 384 30.87 -3.15 26.93
C ARG A 384 30.84 -1.63 26.69
N PRO A 385 29.85 -1.11 25.96
CA PRO A 385 29.66 0.33 25.82
C PRO A 385 29.33 0.96 27.20
N PRO A 386 29.72 2.22 27.43
CA PRO A 386 29.37 2.92 28.66
C PRO A 386 27.84 3.00 28.79
N ALA A 387 27.33 2.85 30.01
CA ALA A 387 25.88 2.88 30.29
C ALA A 387 25.22 4.25 30.04
N VAL A 388 26.00 5.28 29.67
CA VAL A 388 25.53 6.65 29.44
C VAL A 388 25.45 6.91 27.93
N PRO A 389 24.29 7.35 27.39
CA PRO A 389 24.15 7.60 25.96
C PRO A 389 25.10 8.71 25.50
N TYR A 390 25.97 8.38 24.55
CA TYR A 390 26.83 9.34 23.86
C TYR A 390 25.94 10.33 23.08
N ARG A 391 25.75 11.55 23.63
CA ARG A 391 25.16 12.64 22.86
C ARG A 391 26.14 13.02 21.77
N ARG A 392 25.78 12.71 20.52
CA ARG A 392 26.45 13.21 19.32
C ARG A 392 26.61 14.73 19.49
N ALA A 393 27.85 15.21 19.61
CA ALA A 393 28.11 16.65 19.59
C ALA A 393 27.49 17.21 18.30
N GLY A 394 26.42 17.99 18.47
CA GLY A 394 25.55 18.41 17.38
C GLY A 394 26.33 19.19 16.32
N ARG A 395 25.95 18.98 15.06
CA ARG A 395 26.15 20.00 14.02
C ARG A 395 25.55 21.29 14.56
N VAL A 396 26.41 22.29 14.75
CA VAL A 396 25.98 23.67 14.89
C VAL A 396 25.19 24.02 13.64
N ARG A 397 24.05 24.69 13.84
CA ARG A 397 23.08 25.09 12.81
C ARG A 397 23.72 25.86 11.68
#